data_AF-A0A7S1SYV7-F1
#
_entry.id   AF-A0A7S1SYV7-F1
#
_cell.length_a   1.000
_cell.length_b   1.000
_cell.length_c   1.000
_cell.angle_alpha   90.00
_cell.angle_beta   90.00
_cell.angle_gamma   90.00
#
_symmetry.space_group_name_H-M   'P 1'
#
loop_
_entity.id
_entity.type
_entity.pdbx_description
1 polymer ?
#
loop_
_entity_poly.entity_id
_entity_poly.type
_entity_poly.pdbx_seq_one_letter_code
_entity_poly.pdbx_strand_id
1 'polypeptide(L)'
;LSSLSLSLAQSAKLSPKLTLRGMAAALSSSQGMADMRAINPFLEEREAATALNLAAASFMTVVRLGHVIRCIGLAMDLISLLAGAKKSSAGGELSPPAADALAKGISLKAKSLAGALSTR
;
A
#
# COMPACT_ATOMS: atom_id res chain seq x y z
N LEU A 1 35.02 12.85 -10.47
CA LEU A 1 35.36 11.56 -9.84
C LEU A 1 36.24 10.79 -10.81
N SER A 2 37.50 10.53 -10.44
CA SER A 2 38.50 9.91 -11.32
C SER A 2 38.17 8.42 -11.56
N SER A 3 38.44 7.91 -12.76
CA SER A 3 38.17 6.51 -13.16
C SER A 3 38.77 5.46 -12.20
N LEU A 4 39.90 5.79 -11.56
CA LEU A 4 40.55 4.97 -10.52
C LEU A 4 39.69 4.79 -9.26
N SER A 5 38.97 5.83 -8.85
CA SER A 5 38.06 5.75 -7.68
C SER A 5 36.85 4.86 -7.94
N LEU A 6 36.39 4.77 -9.20
CA LEU A 6 35.32 3.86 -9.63
C LEU A 6 35.76 2.39 -9.60
N SER A 7 36.94 2.08 -10.14
CA SER A 7 37.46 0.70 -10.18
C SER A 7 37.75 0.13 -8.78
N LEU A 8 38.22 0.99 -7.86
CA LEU A 8 38.48 0.62 -6.47
C LEU A 8 37.19 0.35 -5.68
N ALA A 9 36.12 1.11 -5.90
CA ALA A 9 34.82 0.88 -5.26
C ALA A 9 34.18 -0.44 -5.71
N GLN A 10 34.33 -0.78 -6.99
CA GLN A 10 33.86 -2.02 -7.59
C GLN A 10 34.65 -3.23 -7.07
N SER A 11 35.98 -3.11 -6.95
CA SER A 11 36.85 -4.14 -6.38
C SER A 11 36.66 -4.36 -4.88
N ALA A 12 36.13 -3.38 -4.15
CA ALA A 12 35.90 -3.44 -2.71
C ALA A 12 34.59 -4.15 -2.31
N LYS A 13 33.77 -4.66 -3.27
CA LYS A 13 32.40 -5.14 -3.02
C LYS A 13 31.57 -4.13 -2.20
N LEU A 14 31.83 -2.84 -2.39
CA LEU A 14 30.94 -1.76 -1.93
C LEU A 14 29.74 -1.74 -2.88
N SER A 15 29.01 -2.86 -2.93
CA SER A 15 27.87 -3.06 -3.80
C SER A 15 26.89 -1.92 -3.58
N PRO A 16 26.58 -1.11 -4.59
CA PRO A 16 25.62 -0.03 -4.43
C PRO A 16 24.26 -0.69 -4.19
N LYS A 17 23.82 -0.63 -2.94
CA LYS A 17 22.59 -1.29 -2.52
C LYS A 17 21.42 -0.53 -3.13
N LEU A 18 20.70 -1.17 -4.04
CA LEU A 18 19.36 -0.70 -4.41
C LEU A 18 18.50 -0.74 -3.16
N THR A 19 18.15 0.43 -2.64
CA THR A 19 17.25 0.54 -1.50
C THR A 19 15.81 0.54 -2.00
N LEU A 20 14.90 -0.04 -1.22
CA LEU A 20 13.46 0.01 -1.54
C LEU A 20 12.97 1.45 -1.72
N ARG A 21 13.49 2.39 -0.92
CA ARG A 21 13.19 3.81 -1.03
C ARG A 21 13.69 4.42 -2.34
N GLY A 22 14.91 4.08 -2.78
CA GLY A 22 15.45 4.52 -4.06
C GLY A 22 14.64 3.98 -5.24
N MET A 23 14.24 2.71 -5.18
CA MET A 23 13.37 2.10 -6.20
C MET A 23 11.97 2.73 -6.22
N ALA A 24 11.40 3.05 -5.06
CA ALA A 24 10.11 3.74 -4.96
C ALA A 24 10.18 5.16 -5.56
N ALA A 25 11.26 5.89 -5.28
CA ALA A 25 11.49 7.21 -5.86
C ALA A 25 11.64 7.13 -7.38
N ALA A 26 12.41 6.16 -7.88
CA ALA A 26 12.58 5.92 -9.31
C ALA A 26 11.26 5.53 -10.00
N LEU A 27 10.42 4.70 -9.38
CA LEU A 27 9.07 4.36 -9.91
C LEU A 27 8.13 5.56 -9.98
N SER A 28 8.35 6.58 -9.14
CA SER A 28 7.54 7.80 -9.10
C SER A 28 8.05 8.86 -10.09
N SER A 29 9.18 8.61 -10.76
CA SER A 29 9.82 9.54 -11.68
C SER A 29 9.53 9.18 -13.13
N SER A 30 9.38 10.21 -13.97
CA SER A 30 9.31 10.07 -15.43
C SER A 30 10.64 9.60 -16.04
N GLN A 31 11.74 9.64 -15.28
CA GLN A 31 13.07 9.20 -15.68
C GLN A 31 13.62 8.09 -14.78
N GLY A 32 12.76 7.20 -14.25
CA GLY A 32 13.14 6.21 -13.23
C GLY A 32 14.41 5.37 -13.53
N MET A 33 14.67 5.05 -14.80
CA MET A 33 15.90 4.35 -15.21
C MET A 33 17.15 5.23 -15.07
N ALA A 34 17.07 6.50 -15.46
CA ALA A 34 18.17 7.46 -15.29
C ALA A 34 18.43 7.74 -13.81
N ASP A 35 17.36 7.86 -13.01
CA ASP A 35 17.47 8.07 -11.56
C ASP A 35 18.09 6.88 -10.84
N MET A 36 17.73 5.64 -11.24
CA MET A 36 18.38 4.44 -10.71
C MET A 36 19.87 4.39 -11.04
N ARG A 37 20.27 4.82 -12.24
CA ARG A 37 21.69 4.91 -12.62
C ARG A 37 22.41 6.06 -11.94
N ALA A 38 21.72 7.16 -11.61
CA ALA A 38 22.29 8.23 -10.81
C ALA A 38 22.58 7.77 -9.38
N ILE A 39 21.73 6.90 -8.82
CA ILE A 39 21.92 6.28 -7.50
C ILE A 39 22.99 5.17 -7.56
N ASN A 40 23.00 4.39 -8.63
CA ASN A 40 23.95 3.32 -8.87
C ASN A 40 24.48 3.35 -10.32
N PRO A 41 25.63 4.00 -10.57
CA PRO A 41 26.22 4.09 -11.90
C PRO A 41 26.71 2.76 -12.48
N PHE A 42 26.86 1.73 -11.64
CA PHE A 42 27.35 0.41 -12.02
C PHE A 42 26.23 -0.54 -12.45
N LEU A 43 24.98 -0.11 -12.36
CA LEU A 43 23.83 -0.94 -12.67
C LEU A 43 23.65 -1.07 -14.19
N GLU A 44 23.72 -2.30 -14.69
CA GLU A 44 23.45 -2.56 -16.10
C GLU A 44 21.98 -2.25 -16.43
N GLU A 45 21.69 -1.91 -17.69
CA GLU A 45 20.31 -1.54 -18.08
C GLU A 45 19.32 -2.66 -17.80
N ARG A 46 19.74 -3.89 -18.08
CA ARG A 46 18.93 -5.08 -17.90
C ARG A 46 18.64 -5.32 -16.43
N GLU A 47 19.63 -5.17 -15.57
CA GLU A 47 19.50 -5.33 -14.12
C GLU A 47 18.60 -4.23 -13.54
N ALA A 48 18.78 -2.99 -13.98
CA ALA A 48 17.97 -1.85 -13.58
C ALA A 48 16.49 -2.05 -13.95
N ALA A 49 16.21 -2.44 -15.19
CA ALA A 49 14.86 -2.74 -15.65
C ALA A 49 14.24 -3.90 -14.85
N THR A 50 15.02 -4.95 -14.58
CA THR A 50 14.55 -6.10 -13.79
C THR A 50 14.20 -5.67 -12.36
N ALA A 51 15.05 -4.88 -11.72
CA ALA A 51 14.82 -4.40 -10.36
C ALA A 51 13.60 -3.47 -10.27
N LEU A 52 13.42 -2.54 -11.22
CA LEU A 52 12.24 -1.67 -11.27
C LEU A 52 10.96 -2.46 -11.52
N ASN A 53 10.97 -3.44 -12.43
CA ASN A 53 9.81 -4.30 -12.69
C ASN A 53 9.44 -5.12 -11.46
N LEU A 54 10.43 -5.68 -10.76
CA LEU A 54 10.21 -6.42 -9.53
C LEU A 54 9.66 -5.52 -8.42
N ALA A 55 10.20 -4.31 -8.28
CA ALA A 55 9.70 -3.32 -7.33
C ALA A 55 8.26 -2.94 -7.66
N ALA A 56 7.94 -2.65 -8.93
CA ALA A 56 6.58 -2.32 -9.37
C ALA A 56 5.59 -3.45 -9.04
N ALA A 57 5.93 -4.69 -9.39
CA ALA A 57 5.11 -5.86 -9.06
C ALA A 57 4.91 -6.02 -7.55
N SER A 58 5.95 -5.77 -6.76
CA SER A 58 5.89 -5.83 -5.30
C SER A 58 4.97 -4.74 -4.74
N PHE A 59 5.08 -3.49 -5.22
CA PHE A 59 4.22 -2.39 -4.80
C PHE A 59 2.75 -2.64 -5.17
N MET A 60 2.47 -3.16 -6.37
CA MET A 60 1.10 -3.55 -6.74
C MET A 60 0.54 -4.63 -5.81
N THR A 61 1.38 -5.59 -5.39
CA THR A 61 0.98 -6.63 -4.44
C THR A 61 0.65 -6.02 -3.07
N VAL A 62 1.48 -5.11 -2.57
CA VAL A 62 1.24 -4.40 -1.31
C VAL A 62 -0.04 -3.56 -1.37
N VAL A 63 -0.29 -2.87 -2.49
CA VAL A 63 -1.53 -2.11 -2.70
C VAL A 63 -2.75 -3.03 -2.62
N ARG A 64 -2.71 -4.18 -3.29
CA ARG A 64 -3.79 -5.17 -3.25
C ARG A 64 -4.01 -5.74 -1.84
N LEU A 65 -2.94 -6.08 -1.13
CA LEU A 65 -3.03 -6.55 0.25
C LEU A 65 -3.62 -5.49 1.17
N GLY A 66 -3.17 -4.24 1.06
CA GLY A 66 -3.71 -3.12 1.82
C GLY A 66 -5.20 -2.88 1.53
N HIS A 67 -5.62 -3.06 0.28
CA HIS A 67 -7.02 -3.01 -0.11
C HIS A 67 -7.85 -4.11 0.58
N VAL A 68 -7.39 -5.36 0.53
CA VAL A 68 -8.06 -6.50 1.20
C VAL A 68 -8.16 -6.26 2.71
N ILE A 69 -7.07 -5.84 3.36
CA ILE A 69 -7.05 -5.54 4.80
C ILE A 69 -8.08 -4.43 5.13
N ARG A 70 -8.18 -3.40 4.30
CA ARG A 70 -9.19 -2.33 4.48
C ARG A 70 -10.62 -2.88 4.36
N CYS A 71 -10.89 -3.74 3.39
CA CYS A 71 -12.20 -4.39 3.24
C CYS A 71 -12.55 -5.24 4.47
N ILE A 72 -11.59 -6.02 4.98
CA ILE A 72 -11.76 -6.81 6.20
C ILE A 72 -12.07 -5.90 7.38
N GLY A 73 -11.33 -4.80 7.56
CA GLY A 73 -11.58 -3.82 8.63
C GLY A 73 -12.98 -3.23 8.57
N LEU A 74 -13.44 -2.81 7.38
CA LEU A 74 -14.79 -2.30 7.19
C LEU A 74 -15.88 -3.35 7.47
N ALA A 75 -15.65 -4.61 7.10
CA ALA A 75 -16.55 -5.71 7.40
C ALA A 75 -16.65 -5.98 8.91
N MET A 76 -15.50 -5.99 9.61
CA MET A 76 -15.45 -6.17 11.07
C MET A 76 -16.15 -5.03 11.83
N ASP A 77 -15.96 -3.79 11.38
CA ASP A 77 -16.68 -2.63 11.93
C ASP A 77 -18.20 -2.78 11.75
N LEU A 78 -18.63 -3.20 10.56
CA LEU A 78 -20.05 -3.40 10.25
C LEU A 78 -20.67 -4.52 11.09
N ILE A 79 -19.95 -5.66 11.22
CA ILE A 79 -20.36 -6.77 12.10
C ILE A 79 -20.51 -6.27 13.55
N SER A 80 -19.57 -5.45 14.03
CA SER A 80 -19.62 -4.91 15.39
C SER A 80 -20.83 -4.00 15.61
N LEU A 81 -21.16 -3.14 14.64
CA LEU A 81 -22.37 -2.30 14.69
C LEU A 81 -23.65 -3.13 14.68
N LEU A 82 -23.73 -4.17 13.84
CA LEU A 82 -24.89 -5.07 13.77
C LEU A 82 -25.06 -5.89 15.06
N ALA A 83 -23.95 -6.37 15.64
CA ALA A 83 -23.96 -7.06 16.92
C ALA A 83 -24.42 -6.14 18.06
N GLY A 84 -23.97 -4.87 18.05
CA GLY A 84 -24.45 -3.82 18.95
C GLY A 84 -25.96 -3.60 18.80
N ALA A 85 -26.45 -3.45 17.57
CA ALA A 85 -27.87 -3.29 17.27
C ALA A 85 -28.70 -4.46 17.83
N LYS A 86 -28.27 -5.69 17.58
CA LYS A 86 -28.95 -6.91 18.06
C LYS A 86 -29.03 -6.96 19.58
N LYS A 87 -27.97 -6.57 20.29
CA LYS A 87 -27.95 -6.54 21.77
C LYS A 87 -28.89 -5.45 22.30
N SER A 88 -28.87 -4.27 21.71
CA SER A 88 -29.77 -3.18 22.09
C SER A 88 -31.23 -3.56 21.89
N SER A 89 -31.60 -4.22 20.78
CA SER A 89 -32.96 -4.71 20.55
C SER A 89 -33.45 -5.74 21.58
N ALA A 90 -32.55 -6.44 22.26
CA ALA A 90 -32.90 -7.43 23.29
C ALA A 90 -32.99 -6.82 24.72
N GLY A 91 -32.44 -5.63 24.95
CA GLY A 91 -32.29 -5.00 26.27
C GLY A 91 -33.22 -3.82 26.55
N GLY A 92 -34.07 -3.42 25.60
CA GLY A 92 -34.97 -2.27 25.68
C GLY A 92 -34.90 -1.38 24.43
N GLU A 93 -35.94 -0.58 24.16
CA GLU A 93 -35.96 0.29 22.98
C GLU A 93 -34.86 1.37 23.07
N LEU A 94 -34.05 1.47 22.01
CA LEU A 94 -33.14 2.59 21.81
C LEU A 94 -33.96 3.88 21.71
N SER A 95 -33.44 4.97 22.26
CA SER A 95 -34.04 6.28 22.01
C SER A 95 -34.05 6.57 20.50
N PRO A 96 -35.08 7.27 19.97
CA PRO A 96 -35.16 7.62 18.55
C PRO A 96 -33.87 8.22 17.95
N PRO A 97 -33.16 9.16 18.62
CA PRO A 97 -31.91 9.68 18.07
C PRO A 97 -30.77 8.65 18.06
N ALA A 98 -30.73 7.72 19.02
CA ALA A 98 -29.72 6.66 19.04
C ALA A 98 -29.97 5.62 17.92
N ALA A 99 -31.24 5.31 17.64
CA ALA A 99 -31.62 4.42 16.54
C ALA A 99 -31.24 5.02 15.16
N ASP A 100 -31.50 6.31 14.94
CA ASP A 100 -31.15 7.00 13.70
C ASP A 100 -29.63 7.08 13.50
N ALA A 101 -28.87 7.40 14.55
CA ALA A 101 -27.40 7.41 14.51
C ALA A 101 -26.83 6.03 14.16
N LEU A 102 -27.37 4.97 14.74
CA LEU A 102 -26.97 3.59 14.46
C LEU A 102 -27.29 3.19 13.01
N ALA A 103 -28.49 3.48 12.53
CA ALA A 103 -28.90 3.22 11.15
C ALA A 103 -28.00 3.95 10.13
N LYS A 104 -27.68 5.21 10.40
CA LYS A 104 -26.73 6.00 9.59
C LYS A 104 -25.33 5.40 9.62
N GLY A 105 -24.84 4.99 10.78
CA GLY A 105 -23.54 4.34 10.94
C GLY A 105 -23.43 3.03 10.14
N ILE A 106 -24.45 2.17 10.24
CA ILE A 106 -24.55 0.91 9.48
C ILE A 106 -24.58 1.20 7.98
N SER A 107 -25.45 2.10 7.53
CA SER A 107 -25.57 2.48 6.12
C SER A 107 -24.26 3.03 5.56
N LEU A 108 -23.58 3.91 6.31
CA LEU A 108 -22.30 4.49 5.90
C LEU A 108 -21.22 3.41 5.75
N LYS A 109 -21.07 2.52 6.74
CA LYS A 109 -20.08 1.44 6.68
C LYS A 109 -20.39 0.43 5.58
N ALA A 110 -21.66 0.08 5.37
CA ALA A 110 -22.09 -0.78 4.28
C ALA A 110 -21.77 -0.17 2.91
N LYS A 111 -22.04 1.12 2.70
CA LYS A 111 -21.68 1.83 1.46
C LYS A 111 -20.17 1.88 1.24
N SER A 112 -19.40 2.19 2.28
CA SER A 112 -17.93 2.21 2.20
C SER A 112 -17.35 0.84 1.88
N LEU A 113 -17.88 -0.24 2.47
CA LEU A 113 -17.46 -1.60 2.16
C LEU A 113 -17.83 -1.99 0.72
N ALA A 114 -19.06 -1.70 0.29
CA ALA A 114 -19.50 -1.96 -1.07
C ALA A 114 -18.63 -1.22 -2.10
N GLY A 115 -18.33 0.06 -1.83
CA GLY A 115 -17.44 0.86 -2.65
C GLY A 115 -16.05 0.24 -2.75
N ALA A 116 -15.46 -0.15 -1.62
CA ALA A 116 -14.16 -0.81 -1.60
C ALA A 116 -14.18 -2.13 -2.40
N LEU A 117 -15.16 -3.00 -2.18
CA LEU A 117 -15.26 -4.27 -2.92
C LEU A 117 -15.47 -4.09 -4.44
N SER A 118 -16.06 -2.96 -4.86
CA SER A 118 -16.30 -2.67 -6.28
C SER A 118 -15.07 -2.17 -7.03
N THR A 119 -14.08 -1.61 -6.33
CA THR A 119 -12.82 -1.14 -6.92
C THR A 119 -11.81 -2.29 -6.98
N ARG A 120 -11.53 -2.81 -8.18
CA ARG A 120 -10.47 -3.81 -8.44
C ARG A 120 -9.09 -3.17 -8.56
#